data_AF-A0A2G2WEE9-F1
#
_entry.id   AF-A0A2G2WEE9-F1
#
_cell.length_a   1.000
_cell.length_b   1.000
_cell.length_c   1.000
_cell.angle_alpha   90.00
_cell.angle_beta   90.00
_cell.angle_gamma   90.00
#
_symmetry.space_group_name_H-M   'P 1'
#
loop_
_entity.id
_entity.type
_entity.pdbx_description
1 polymer ?
#
loop_
_entity_poly.entity_id
_entity_poly.type
_entity_poly.pdbx_seq_one_letter_code
_entity_poly.pdbx_strand_id
1 'polypeptide(L)'
;MGGNNGRAFLCGFYCYHNATFCLFSILLFQEGYFGIETEPYTSEIEFINLDRDGHLRVYQLDALVLKQLGGVLGPDFENCGYPVVCGRYRICINDGQCNCPLEGNFFSPIKRNPNLGCSQLTSISCNSSQYHNLIELKETTYFAFETNYKPNSSIWFEGTKMEDCKFACLSNCSCKAAVWSGTLRKNCLLLNEVFSLLDNWAGSDKTKVFLKVQNSVKAYYQSPNISQRKQSRSLKVIVASTIAALMGITLSISTWFLLFKKRTLSGNAGDFLDLAPILPGILTRFSYNEIKIITQDFSRKLGEGGFGSVYTKEH
;
A
#
# COMPACT_ATOMS: atom_id res chain seq x y z
N MET A 1 26.94 -5.17 22.02
CA MET A 1 26.48 -5.64 20.70
C MET A 1 25.02 -6.04 20.85
N GLY A 2 24.09 -5.17 20.44
CA GLY A 2 22.65 -5.42 20.55
C GLY A 2 22.17 -6.27 19.38
N GLY A 3 21.76 -7.50 19.66
CA GLY A 3 21.09 -8.36 18.69
C GLY A 3 19.66 -7.87 18.43
N ASN A 4 19.31 -7.71 17.17
CA ASN A 4 17.98 -7.32 16.73
C ASN A 4 17.02 -8.49 16.93
N ASN A 5 16.31 -8.53 18.06
CA ASN A 5 15.23 -9.49 18.32
C ASN A 5 13.97 -9.07 17.55
N GLY A 6 13.96 -9.36 16.24
CA GLY A 6 12.82 -9.17 15.37
C GLY A 6 11.97 -10.43 15.26
N ARG A 7 10.64 -10.28 15.31
CA ARG A 7 9.68 -11.34 14.95
C ARG A 7 9.87 -11.69 13.48
N ALA A 8 9.97 -12.97 13.15
CA ALA A 8 10.14 -13.44 11.78
C ALA A 8 8.93 -14.27 11.33
N PHE A 9 8.40 -13.93 10.17
CA PHE A 9 7.37 -14.70 9.48
C PHE A 9 8.03 -15.45 8.33
N LEU A 10 7.85 -16.77 8.28
CA LEU A 10 8.23 -17.58 7.12
C LEU A 10 6.95 -18.00 6.43
N CYS A 11 6.65 -17.36 5.29
CA CYS A 11 5.61 -17.83 4.40
C CYS A 11 6.24 -18.70 3.30
N GLY A 12 5.61 -19.83 3.00
CA GLY A 12 6.13 -20.78 2.04
C GLY A 12 5.02 -21.57 1.37
N PHE A 13 5.34 -22.13 0.21
CA PHE A 13 4.49 -23.09 -0.48
C PHE A 13 5.07 -24.47 -0.25
N TYR A 14 4.29 -25.35 0.36
CA TYR A 14 4.58 -26.76 0.42
C TYR A 14 3.89 -27.46 -0.75
N CYS A 15 4.67 -27.97 -1.70
CA CYS A 15 4.19 -28.72 -2.85
C CYS A 15 4.70 -30.16 -2.77
N TYR A 16 3.82 -31.15 -2.96
CA TYR A 16 4.26 -32.54 -3.16
C TYR A 16 4.90 -32.70 -4.54
N HIS A 17 5.89 -33.58 -4.65
CA HIS A 17 6.47 -33.94 -5.95
C HIS A 17 5.35 -34.49 -6.86
N ASN A 18 5.20 -33.92 -8.07
CA ASN A 18 4.09 -34.17 -9.01
C ASN A 18 2.68 -33.66 -8.64
N ALA A 19 2.52 -32.78 -7.64
CA ALA A 19 1.21 -32.21 -7.33
C ALA A 19 0.82 -31.04 -8.25
N THR A 20 -0.47 -30.96 -8.61
CA THR A 20 -1.09 -29.83 -9.32
C THR A 20 -1.53 -28.69 -8.39
N PHE A 21 -1.36 -28.87 -7.08
CA PHE A 21 -1.74 -27.90 -6.05
C PHE A 21 -0.68 -27.85 -4.95
N CYS A 22 -0.44 -26.64 -4.43
CA CYS A 22 0.49 -26.37 -3.34
C CYS A 22 -0.26 -25.79 -2.14
N LEU A 23 0.17 -26.15 -0.94
CA LEU A 23 -0.34 -25.58 0.30
C LEU A 23 0.47 -24.34 0.66
N PHE A 24 -0.19 -23.20 0.83
CA PHE A 24 0.44 -22.01 1.36
C PHE A 24 0.33 -22.03 2.88
N SER A 25 1.45 -21.98 3.58
CA SER A 25 1.48 -21.92 5.04
C SER A 25 2.30 -20.73 5.52
N ILE A 26 1.92 -20.20 6.67
CA ILE A 26 2.65 -19.16 7.38
C ILE A 26 3.13 -19.77 8.70
N LEU A 27 4.44 -19.99 8.81
CA LEU A 27 5.10 -20.41 10.04
C LEU A 27 5.50 -19.16 10.84
N LEU A 28 5.02 -19.10 12.08
CA LEU A 28 5.36 -18.06 13.03
C LEU A 28 6.51 -18.57 13.91
N PHE A 29 7.67 -17.91 13.83
CA PHE A 29 8.72 -18.06 14.82
C PHE A 29 8.57 -16.95 15.85
N GLN A 30 8.21 -17.32 17.07
CA GLN A 30 8.25 -16.39 18.20
C GLN A 30 8.83 -17.10 19.42
N GLU A 31 10.05 -16.71 19.82
CA GLU A 31 10.44 -16.87 21.22
C GLU A 31 9.68 -15.82 22.03
N GLY A 32 8.50 -16.20 22.52
CA GLY A 32 7.68 -15.32 23.35
C GLY A 32 6.20 -15.70 23.31
N TYR A 33 5.82 -16.51 24.31
CA TYR A 33 4.47 -16.84 24.77
C TYR A 33 3.31 -16.13 24.04
N PHE A 34 2.67 -16.86 23.12
CA PHE A 34 1.22 -16.82 23.04
C PHE A 34 0.75 -17.94 23.94
N GLY A 35 0.27 -17.63 25.14
CA GLY A 35 -0.05 -18.63 26.15
C GLY A 35 -1.31 -19.41 25.78
N ILE A 36 -1.15 -20.53 25.09
CA ILE A 36 -1.79 -21.78 25.50
C ILE A 36 -0.66 -22.52 26.24
N GLU A 37 -0.85 -22.85 27.50
CA GLU A 37 0.12 -23.68 28.24
C GLU A 37 0.21 -25.04 27.56
N THR A 38 1.32 -25.31 26.86
CA THR A 38 1.59 -26.62 26.28
C THR A 38 2.81 -27.22 26.99
N GLU A 39 2.60 -28.30 27.74
CA GLU A 39 3.66 -29.14 28.27
C GLU A 39 4.47 -29.79 27.12
N PRO A 40 5.80 -30.00 27.26
CA PRO A 40 6.69 -30.29 26.13
C PRO A 40 6.76 -31.78 25.72
N TYR A 41 5.70 -32.56 25.94
CA TYR A 41 5.77 -34.03 25.84
C TYR A 41 4.62 -34.68 25.04
N THR A 42 4.36 -34.29 23.81
CA THR A 42 3.67 -35.17 22.84
C THR A 42 4.24 -34.99 21.43
N SER A 43 4.20 -36.07 20.64
CA SER A 43 4.66 -36.13 19.25
C SER A 43 3.70 -35.45 18.27
N GLU A 44 3.05 -34.37 18.70
CA GLU A 44 1.91 -33.75 18.03
C GLU A 44 2.37 -32.47 17.34
N ILE A 45 2.08 -32.34 16.05
CA ILE A 45 2.43 -31.14 15.27
C ILE A 45 1.25 -30.19 15.32
N GLU A 46 1.43 -29.03 15.94
CA GLU A 46 0.45 -27.94 15.90
C GLU A 46 0.82 -26.91 14.85
N PHE A 47 -0.18 -26.46 14.07
CA PHE A 47 -0.01 -25.43 13.06
C PHE A 47 -1.25 -24.56 12.94
N ILE A 48 -1.04 -23.36 12.40
CA ILE A 48 -2.11 -22.41 12.12
C ILE A 48 -2.43 -22.45 10.63
N ASN A 49 -3.72 -22.54 10.29
CA ASN A 49 -4.19 -22.46 8.92
C ASN A 49 -5.21 -21.33 8.74
N LEU A 50 -5.13 -20.63 7.61
CA LEU A 50 -6.19 -19.72 7.16
C LEU A 50 -7.14 -20.52 6.27
N ASP A 51 -8.31 -20.84 6.81
CA ASP A 51 -9.29 -21.66 6.11
C ASP A 51 -9.99 -20.88 4.99
N ARG A 52 -10.69 -21.62 4.13
CA ARG A 52 -11.42 -21.03 2.98
C ARG A 52 -12.51 -20.06 3.39
N ASP A 53 -13.00 -20.16 4.61
CA ASP A 53 -13.96 -19.26 5.25
C ASP A 53 -13.27 -18.09 5.96
N GLY A 54 -11.97 -17.88 5.73
CA GLY A 54 -11.17 -16.77 6.26
C GLY A 54 -10.92 -16.83 7.77
N HIS A 55 -11.26 -17.94 8.43
CA HIS A 55 -10.94 -18.15 9.83
C HIS A 55 -9.50 -18.61 9.97
N LEU A 56 -8.79 -18.01 10.92
CA LEU A 56 -7.45 -18.45 11.30
C LEU A 56 -7.60 -19.46 12.44
N ARG A 57 -7.40 -20.75 12.16
CA ARG A 57 -7.63 -21.84 13.11
C ARG A 57 -6.32 -22.55 13.46
N VAL A 58 -6.25 -23.03 14.70
CA VAL A 58 -5.18 -23.90 15.19
C VAL A 58 -5.60 -25.34 14.98
N TYR A 59 -4.73 -26.09 14.31
CA TYR A 59 -4.87 -27.50 14.06
C TYR A 59 -3.76 -28.27 14.75
N GLN A 60 -4.12 -29.44 15.25
CA GLN A 60 -3.20 -30.42 15.82
C GLN A 60 -3.24 -31.67 14.93
N LEU A 61 -2.06 -32.14 14.53
CA LEU A 61 -1.89 -33.37 13.76
C LEU A 61 -1.24 -34.42 14.66
N ASP A 62 -2.03 -35.44 15.02
CA ASP A 62 -1.57 -36.61 15.76
C ASP A 62 -1.75 -37.86 14.87
N ALA A 63 -0.67 -38.57 14.57
CA ALA A 63 -0.68 -39.83 13.83
C ALA A 63 -1.61 -39.85 12.57
N LEU A 64 -1.62 -38.76 11.79
CA LEU A 64 -2.47 -38.51 10.60
C LEU A 64 -3.93 -38.10 10.87
N VAL A 65 -4.34 -37.97 12.13
CA VAL A 65 -5.63 -37.41 12.53
C VAL A 65 -5.48 -35.90 12.71
N LEU A 66 -6.24 -35.15 11.91
CA LEU A 66 -6.30 -33.69 12.01
C LEU A 66 -7.41 -33.28 12.97
N LYS A 67 -7.04 -32.64 14.08
CA LYS A 67 -7.96 -32.11 15.09
C LYS A 67 -7.95 -30.59 15.07
N GLN A 68 -9.12 -29.97 15.03
CA GLN A 68 -9.25 -28.52 15.21
C GLN A 68 -9.27 -28.20 16.70
N LEU A 69 -8.31 -27.39 17.17
CA LEU A 69 -8.22 -26.99 18.58
C LEU A 69 -9.06 -25.73 18.86
N GLY A 70 -9.14 -24.81 17.91
CA GLY A 70 -9.92 -23.57 18.06
C GLY A 70 -9.51 -22.47 17.09
N GLY A 71 -10.19 -21.32 17.17
CA GLY A 71 -9.83 -20.11 16.43
C GLY A 71 -8.75 -19.30 17.14
N VAL A 72 -7.80 -18.75 16.37
CA VAL A 72 -6.72 -17.91 16.90
C VAL A 72 -7.25 -16.57 17.44
N LEU A 73 -8.36 -16.07 16.90
CA LEU A 73 -8.89 -14.75 17.24
C LEU A 73 -9.84 -14.74 18.45
N GLY A 74 -10.04 -15.85 19.16
CA GLY A 74 -10.88 -15.91 20.37
C GLY A 74 -12.38 -16.07 20.07
N PRO A 75 -13.19 -16.45 21.08
CA PRO A 75 -14.62 -16.79 20.93
C PRO A 75 -15.53 -15.57 20.65
N ASP A 76 -15.07 -14.34 20.94
CA ASP A 76 -15.89 -13.13 20.80
C ASP A 76 -16.13 -12.70 19.34
N PHE A 77 -15.47 -13.34 18.37
CA PHE A 77 -15.50 -12.95 16.95
C PHE A 77 -16.39 -13.85 16.07
N GLU A 78 -17.13 -14.80 16.66
CA GLU A 78 -17.70 -15.95 15.94
C GLU A 78 -18.64 -15.59 14.78
N ASN A 79 -19.41 -14.51 14.85
CA ASN A 79 -20.45 -14.25 13.84
C ASN A 79 -20.12 -13.13 12.85
N CYS A 80 -19.43 -12.07 13.24
CA CYS A 80 -19.11 -10.96 12.32
C CYS A 80 -17.61 -10.56 12.33
N GLY A 81 -16.81 -11.19 13.17
CA GLY A 81 -15.43 -10.79 13.42
C GLY A 81 -14.43 -11.09 12.31
N TYR A 82 -14.87 -11.67 11.20
CA TYR A 82 -14.02 -12.08 10.09
C TYR A 82 -14.35 -11.33 8.78
N PRO A 83 -13.33 -11.01 7.96
CA PRO A 83 -13.52 -10.24 6.75
C PRO A 83 -14.43 -10.92 5.72
N VAL A 84 -14.60 -12.24 5.72
CA VAL A 84 -15.26 -12.95 4.61
C VAL A 84 -16.65 -13.50 4.94
N VAL A 85 -17.16 -13.30 6.16
CA VAL A 85 -18.44 -13.86 6.64
C VAL A 85 -19.60 -13.59 5.67
N CYS A 86 -19.76 -12.33 5.27
CA CYS A 86 -20.87 -11.88 4.44
C CYS A 86 -20.47 -11.68 2.96
N GLY A 87 -19.23 -11.94 2.59
CA GLY A 87 -18.73 -11.61 1.26
C GLY A 87 -18.57 -10.09 1.05
N ARG A 88 -18.40 -9.69 -0.22
CA ARG A 88 -18.00 -8.33 -0.59
C ARG A 88 -19.13 -7.31 -0.37
N TYR A 89 -18.78 -6.13 0.12
CA TYR A 89 -19.69 -4.99 0.33
C TYR A 89 -20.89 -5.26 1.24
N ARG A 90 -21.03 -6.43 1.86
CA ARG A 90 -22.13 -6.71 2.79
C ARG A 90 -21.79 -6.25 4.20
N ILE A 91 -22.81 -5.79 4.91
CA ILE A 91 -22.75 -5.39 6.30
C ILE A 91 -23.25 -6.58 7.13
N CYS A 92 -22.40 -7.04 8.05
CA CYS A 92 -22.71 -8.07 9.02
C CYS A 92 -23.36 -7.42 10.23
N ILE A 93 -24.61 -7.81 10.48
CA ILE A 93 -25.43 -7.42 11.63
C ILE A 93 -25.46 -8.63 12.57
N ASN A 94 -25.65 -8.38 13.87
CA ASN A 94 -25.82 -9.37 14.96
C ASN A 94 -26.20 -10.78 14.47
N ASP A 95 -25.47 -11.79 14.95
CA ASP A 95 -25.68 -13.22 14.64
C ASP A 95 -25.48 -13.61 13.16
N GLY A 96 -24.67 -12.85 12.42
CA GLY A 96 -24.23 -13.23 11.06
C GLY A 96 -25.25 -12.91 9.97
N GLN A 97 -26.22 -12.03 10.25
CA GLN A 97 -27.14 -11.54 9.22
C GLN A 97 -26.42 -10.58 8.29
N CYS A 98 -26.53 -10.80 6.99
CA CYS A 98 -25.71 -10.10 6.00
C CYS A 98 -26.58 -9.30 5.02
N ASN A 99 -26.50 -7.97 5.08
CA ASN A 99 -27.29 -7.06 4.23
C ASN A 99 -26.44 -6.27 3.24
N CYS A 100 -27.01 -5.92 2.09
CA CYS A 100 -26.39 -4.99 1.16
C CYS A 100 -26.63 -3.54 1.61
N PRO A 101 -25.69 -2.62 1.34
CA PRO A 101 -25.88 -1.20 1.57
C PRO A 101 -27.10 -0.71 0.78
N LEU A 102 -28.03 -0.06 1.46
CA LEU A 102 -29.26 0.48 0.87
C LEU A 102 -29.05 1.92 0.35
N GLU A 103 -27.97 2.57 0.76
CA GLU A 103 -27.65 3.95 0.45
C GLU A 103 -27.45 4.16 -1.05
N GLY A 104 -28.38 4.90 -1.66
CA GLY A 104 -28.23 5.44 -3.02
C GLY A 104 -28.37 4.43 -4.14
N ASN A 105 -28.88 3.21 -3.88
CA ASN A 105 -29.09 2.16 -4.88
C ASN A 105 -27.83 1.83 -5.72
N PHE A 106 -26.64 1.97 -5.15
CA PHE A 106 -25.39 1.70 -5.89
C PHE A 106 -24.98 0.22 -5.86
N PHE A 107 -25.55 -0.57 -4.95
CA PHE A 107 -25.20 -1.96 -4.70
C PHE A 107 -26.44 -2.84 -4.79
N SER A 108 -26.27 -4.06 -5.31
CA SER A 108 -27.33 -5.05 -5.43
C SER A 108 -26.81 -6.45 -5.11
N PRO A 109 -27.63 -7.33 -4.50
CA PRO A 109 -27.25 -8.71 -4.26
C PRO A 109 -26.87 -9.43 -5.57
N ILE A 110 -25.85 -10.28 -5.50
CA ILE A 110 -25.43 -11.08 -6.66
C ILE A 110 -26.50 -12.14 -6.93
N LYS A 111 -27.24 -12.00 -8.04
CA LYS A 111 -28.40 -12.86 -8.40
C LYS A 111 -28.09 -14.36 -8.40
N ARG A 112 -26.86 -14.77 -8.76
CA ARG A 112 -26.48 -16.18 -8.89
C ARG A 112 -26.22 -16.87 -7.55
N ASN A 113 -25.88 -16.11 -6.50
CA ASN A 113 -25.72 -16.62 -5.13
C ASN A 113 -25.69 -15.43 -4.17
N PRO A 114 -26.76 -15.19 -3.39
CA PRO A 114 -26.82 -14.09 -2.43
C PRO A 114 -25.67 -14.11 -1.42
N ASN A 115 -25.11 -15.28 -1.11
CA ASN A 115 -24.05 -15.44 -0.12
C ASN A 115 -22.66 -15.00 -0.64
N LEU A 116 -22.51 -14.66 -1.93
CA LEU A 116 -21.25 -14.12 -2.48
C LEU A 116 -21.03 -12.63 -2.17
N GLY A 117 -22.06 -11.94 -1.67
CA GLY A 117 -22.02 -10.52 -1.32
C GLY A 117 -22.84 -9.64 -2.26
N CYS A 118 -22.48 -8.36 -2.36
CA CYS A 118 -23.13 -7.37 -3.21
C CYS A 118 -22.22 -6.93 -4.35
N SER A 119 -22.81 -6.71 -5.52
CA SER A 119 -22.13 -6.11 -6.66
C SER A 119 -22.51 -4.64 -6.80
N GLN A 120 -21.53 -3.80 -7.12
CA GLN A 120 -21.79 -2.43 -7.52
C GLN A 120 -22.52 -2.41 -8.87
N LEU A 121 -23.59 -1.63 -9.00
CA LEU A 121 -24.40 -1.55 -10.23
C LEU A 121 -23.61 -0.96 -11.41
N THR A 122 -22.68 -0.06 -11.14
CA THR A 122 -21.81 0.57 -12.15
C THR A 122 -20.37 0.42 -11.69
N SER A 123 -19.53 -0.27 -12.47
CA SER A 123 -18.11 -0.41 -12.16
C SER A 123 -17.39 0.94 -12.18
N ILE A 124 -16.44 1.13 -11.26
CA ILE A 124 -15.59 2.33 -11.21
C ILE A 124 -14.62 2.30 -12.39
N SER A 125 -14.59 3.38 -13.18
CA SER A 125 -13.64 3.58 -14.28
C SER A 125 -12.70 4.74 -14.00
N CYS A 126 -11.38 4.51 -14.09
CA CYS A 126 -10.36 5.55 -13.84
C CYS A 126 -10.48 6.74 -14.80
N ASN A 127 -10.89 6.50 -16.05
CA ASN A 127 -11.02 7.53 -17.09
C ASN A 127 -12.18 8.51 -16.81
N SER A 128 -12.98 8.21 -15.80
CA SER A 128 -14.21 8.90 -15.43
C SER A 128 -14.16 9.37 -13.98
N SER A 129 -12.96 9.75 -13.51
CA SER A 129 -12.73 10.19 -12.13
C SER A 129 -13.58 11.39 -11.72
N GLN A 130 -13.99 12.24 -12.68
CA GLN A 130 -14.92 13.35 -12.42
C GLN A 130 -16.32 12.91 -11.97
N TYR A 131 -16.70 11.64 -12.18
CA TYR A 131 -17.98 11.07 -11.73
C TYR A 131 -17.84 10.17 -10.51
N HIS A 132 -16.62 10.03 -9.96
CA HIS A 132 -16.41 9.31 -8.72
C HIS A 132 -16.99 10.13 -7.58
N ASN A 133 -17.71 9.46 -6.70
CA ASN A 133 -18.24 10.03 -5.49
C ASN A 133 -18.04 9.05 -4.32
N LEU A 134 -18.12 9.56 -3.11
CA LEU A 134 -18.14 8.75 -1.90
C LEU A 134 -19.54 8.79 -1.29
N ILE A 135 -20.05 7.62 -0.90
CA ILE A 135 -21.26 7.50 -0.06
C ILE A 135 -20.84 7.08 1.34
N GLU A 136 -21.36 7.75 2.36
CA GLU A 136 -21.16 7.40 3.77
C GLU A 136 -22.13 6.28 4.15
N LEU A 137 -21.61 5.18 4.69
CA LEU A 137 -22.42 4.15 5.32
C LEU A 137 -22.65 4.54 6.78
N LYS A 138 -23.92 4.61 7.18
CA LYS A 138 -24.28 4.92 8.56
C LYS A 138 -24.01 3.71 9.45
N GLU A 139 -23.63 3.99 10.69
CA GLU A 139 -23.49 2.96 11.73
C GLU A 139 -22.64 1.76 11.27
N THR A 140 -21.63 1.99 10.43
CA THR A 140 -20.80 0.91 9.86
C THR A 140 -19.35 1.11 10.25
N THR A 141 -18.67 0.03 10.62
CA THR A 141 -17.24 -0.02 10.92
C THR A 141 -16.54 -1.11 10.11
N TYR A 142 -15.24 -1.27 10.32
CA TYR A 142 -14.38 -2.23 9.64
C TYR A 142 -13.51 -2.97 10.65
N PHE A 143 -13.37 -4.29 10.49
CA PHE A 143 -12.71 -5.19 11.46
C PHE A 143 -11.28 -4.73 11.83
N ALA A 144 -10.55 -4.10 10.90
CA ALA A 144 -9.19 -3.65 11.14
C ALA A 144 -9.07 -2.47 12.13
N PHE A 145 -10.18 -1.79 12.46
CA PHE A 145 -10.23 -0.69 13.43
C PHE A 145 -10.57 -1.14 14.85
N GLU A 146 -11.10 -2.35 15.05
CA GLU A 146 -11.31 -2.94 16.38
C GLU A 146 -10.00 -3.45 16.99
N THR A 147 -9.14 -3.99 16.13
CA THR A 147 -7.79 -4.37 16.54
C THR A 147 -6.91 -3.12 16.52
N ASN A 148 -6.34 -2.70 17.66
CA ASN A 148 -5.28 -1.69 17.75
C ASN A 148 -3.96 -2.18 17.08
N TYR A 149 -4.07 -2.90 15.96
CA TYR A 149 -2.97 -3.44 15.20
C TYR A 149 -2.29 -2.29 14.46
N LYS A 150 -0.96 -2.22 14.55
CA LYS A 150 -0.13 -1.21 13.89
C LYS A 150 0.53 -1.81 12.65
N PRO A 151 -0.15 -1.94 11.51
CA PRO A 151 0.54 -2.31 10.28
C PRO A 151 1.37 -1.13 9.79
N ASN A 152 2.66 -1.32 9.54
CA ASN A 152 3.54 -0.36 8.85
C ASN A 152 3.26 -0.34 7.34
N SER A 153 1.99 -0.35 6.95
CA SER A 153 1.56 -0.40 5.56
C SER A 153 1.26 1.00 5.04
N SER A 154 1.61 1.27 3.78
CA SER A 154 1.31 2.50 3.03
C SER A 154 -0.19 2.80 2.88
N ILE A 155 -1.04 1.87 3.31
CA ILE A 155 -2.49 1.95 3.27
C ILE A 155 -3.05 2.77 4.44
N TRP A 156 -2.27 2.91 5.54
CA TRP A 156 -2.67 3.61 6.75
C TRP A 156 -1.99 4.97 6.86
N PHE A 157 -2.78 6.01 7.07
CA PHE A 157 -2.28 7.36 7.31
C PHE A 157 -2.60 7.79 8.75
N GLU A 158 -1.61 8.42 9.39
CA GLU A 158 -1.71 8.94 10.75
C GLU A 158 -2.14 10.41 10.74
N GLY A 159 -2.96 10.83 11.70
CA GLY A 159 -3.33 12.24 11.90
C GLY A 159 -4.01 12.93 10.70
N THR A 160 -4.58 12.17 9.77
CA THR A 160 -5.20 12.65 8.53
C THR A 160 -6.63 13.14 8.79
N LYS A 161 -7.01 14.32 8.30
CA LYS A 161 -8.40 14.79 8.44
C LYS A 161 -9.33 13.92 7.60
N MET A 162 -10.60 13.83 8.00
CA MET A 162 -11.62 13.04 7.29
C MET A 162 -11.68 13.40 5.79
N GLU A 163 -11.64 14.68 5.46
CA GLU A 163 -11.72 15.15 4.07
C GLU A 163 -10.47 14.81 3.25
N ASP A 164 -9.28 14.84 3.87
CA ASP A 164 -8.04 14.43 3.22
C ASP A 164 -8.05 12.92 2.92
N CYS A 165 -8.60 12.10 3.84
CA CYS A 165 -8.78 10.67 3.65
C CYS A 165 -9.72 10.35 2.48
N LYS A 166 -10.84 11.06 2.41
CA LYS A 166 -11.79 10.97 1.29
C LYS A 166 -11.13 11.35 -0.03
N PHE A 167 -10.40 12.47 -0.05
CA PHE A 167 -9.70 12.95 -1.25
C PHE A 167 -8.63 11.95 -1.72
N ALA A 168 -7.88 11.35 -0.80
CA ALA A 168 -6.89 10.33 -1.11
C ALA A 168 -7.53 9.10 -1.80
N CYS A 169 -8.71 8.65 -1.34
CA CYS A 169 -9.43 7.58 -2.02
C CYS A 169 -9.98 7.98 -3.40
N LEU A 170 -10.50 9.21 -3.53
CA LEU A 170 -11.04 9.69 -4.81
C LEU A 170 -9.94 9.79 -5.88
N SER A 171 -8.77 10.29 -5.49
CA SER A 171 -7.60 10.43 -6.37
C SER A 171 -6.89 9.09 -6.68
N ASN A 172 -7.01 8.09 -5.82
CA ASN A 172 -6.48 6.75 -6.08
C ASN A 172 -7.50 5.89 -6.85
N CYS A 173 -7.18 5.49 -8.07
CA CYS A 173 -8.13 4.68 -8.85
C CYS A 173 -8.37 3.28 -8.28
N SER A 174 -7.36 2.67 -7.67
CA SER A 174 -7.49 1.34 -7.08
C SER A 174 -8.27 1.35 -5.76
N CYS A 175 -8.50 2.53 -5.16
CA CYS A 175 -9.29 2.65 -3.94
C CYS A 175 -10.78 2.43 -4.23
N LYS A 176 -11.40 1.55 -3.45
CA LYS A 176 -12.84 1.24 -3.48
C LYS A 176 -13.58 1.73 -2.24
N ALA A 177 -12.89 1.95 -1.12
CA ALA A 177 -13.48 2.58 0.07
C ALA A 177 -12.43 3.30 0.92
N ALA A 178 -12.87 4.29 1.69
CA ALA A 178 -12.07 4.95 2.72
C ALA A 178 -12.72 4.71 4.09
N VAL A 179 -11.93 4.32 5.08
CA VAL A 179 -12.39 4.20 6.47
C VAL A 179 -11.63 5.22 7.30
N TRP A 180 -12.37 6.05 8.03
CA TRP A 180 -11.78 7.10 8.86
C TRP A 180 -12.21 6.97 10.33
N SER A 181 -11.29 7.22 11.27
CA SER A 181 -11.59 7.19 12.71
C SER A 181 -11.15 8.44 13.46
N GLY A 182 -12.06 9.14 14.11
CA GLY A 182 -11.76 10.39 14.81
C GLY A 182 -10.93 10.27 16.09
N THR A 183 -10.77 9.05 16.63
CA THR A 183 -10.07 8.84 17.92
C THR A 183 -8.76 8.08 17.83
N LEU A 184 -8.53 7.37 16.73
CA LEU A 184 -7.29 6.60 16.58
C LEU A 184 -6.17 7.47 16.01
N ARG A 185 -4.92 7.16 16.39
CA ARG A 185 -3.73 7.82 15.81
C ARG A 185 -3.61 7.54 14.31
N LYS A 186 -3.86 6.30 13.91
CA LYS A 186 -4.06 5.87 12.52
C LYS A 186 -5.53 6.00 12.19
N ASN A 187 -5.88 7.14 11.63
CA ASN A 187 -7.27 7.53 11.45
C ASN A 187 -7.75 7.40 10.01
N CYS A 188 -6.92 6.99 9.04
CA CYS A 188 -7.36 6.83 7.66
C CYS A 188 -6.82 5.53 7.06
N LEU A 189 -7.72 4.73 6.48
CA LEU A 189 -7.44 3.47 5.79
C LEU A 189 -8.08 3.48 4.40
N LEU A 190 -7.30 3.18 3.36
CA LEU A 190 -7.77 3.09 1.97
C LEU A 190 -7.91 1.63 1.53
N LEU A 191 -9.14 1.18 1.29
CA LEU A 191 -9.39 -0.20 0.88
C LEU A 191 -9.37 -0.32 -0.64
N ASN A 192 -8.52 -1.21 -1.16
CA ASN A 192 -8.54 -1.62 -2.58
C ASN A 192 -9.60 -2.69 -2.87
N GLU A 193 -9.97 -3.46 -1.86
CA GLU A 193 -11.07 -4.43 -1.89
C GLU A 193 -11.91 -4.26 -0.63
N VAL A 194 -13.24 -4.33 -0.80
CA VAL A 194 -14.19 -4.20 0.30
C VAL A 194 -14.79 -5.57 0.55
N PHE A 195 -14.38 -6.19 1.65
CA PHE A 195 -14.94 -7.44 2.13
C PHE A 195 -16.17 -7.16 3.03
N SER A 196 -16.43 -8.03 4.00
CA SER A 196 -17.50 -7.83 4.97
C SER A 196 -17.22 -6.62 5.85
N LEU A 197 -18.25 -5.81 6.01
CA LEU A 197 -18.32 -4.66 6.88
C LEU A 197 -19.05 -5.05 8.16
N LEU A 198 -18.86 -4.28 9.21
CA LEU A 198 -19.44 -4.52 10.52
C LEU A 198 -20.52 -3.47 10.79
N ASP A 199 -21.68 -3.90 11.25
CA ASP A 199 -22.63 -3.00 11.88
C ASP A 199 -22.07 -2.52 13.23
N ASN A 200 -22.18 -1.24 13.51
CA ASN A 200 -21.61 -0.57 14.67
C ASN A 200 -22.72 -0.26 15.69
N TRP A 201 -23.48 -1.30 16.05
CA TRP A 201 -24.59 -1.22 17.00
C TRP A 201 -24.18 -0.66 18.37
N ALA A 202 -22.91 -0.80 18.75
CA ALA A 202 -22.36 -0.38 20.04
C ALA A 202 -21.96 1.11 20.13
N GLY A 203 -22.32 1.95 19.14
CA GLY A 203 -22.17 3.40 19.29
C GLY A 203 -20.72 3.88 19.36
N SER A 204 -19.80 3.22 18.65
CA SER A 204 -18.51 3.83 18.36
C SER A 204 -18.75 4.95 17.34
N ASP A 205 -19.20 6.13 17.80
CA ASP A 205 -19.48 7.37 17.02
C ASP A 205 -18.29 7.88 16.19
N LYS A 206 -17.20 7.13 16.16
CA LYS A 206 -15.87 7.62 15.83
C LYS A 206 -15.34 7.02 14.54
N THR A 207 -15.84 5.89 14.06
CA THR A 207 -15.43 5.30 12.78
C THR A 207 -16.49 5.53 11.71
N LYS A 208 -16.04 5.93 10.51
CA LYS A 208 -16.88 6.23 9.35
C LYS A 208 -16.36 5.48 8.13
N VAL A 209 -17.25 4.80 7.43
CA VAL A 209 -16.93 4.07 6.20
C VAL A 209 -17.53 4.81 5.01
N PHE A 210 -16.69 5.08 4.01
CA PHE A 210 -17.07 5.73 2.77
C PHE A 210 -16.83 4.79 1.58
N LEU A 211 -17.88 4.39 0.87
CA LEU A 211 -17.75 3.58 -0.34
C LEU A 211 -17.59 4.48 -1.57
N LYS A 212 -16.62 4.14 -2.43
CA LYS A 212 -16.43 4.81 -3.71
C LYS A 212 -17.40 4.24 -4.74
N VAL A 213 -18.17 5.13 -5.36
CA VAL A 213 -19.17 4.78 -6.37
C VAL A 213 -18.98 5.66 -7.60
N GLN A 214 -19.48 5.17 -8.73
CA GLN A 214 -19.54 5.94 -9.97
C GLN A 214 -20.97 6.42 -10.20
N ASN A 215 -21.16 7.74 -10.31
CA ASN A 215 -22.48 8.30 -10.57
C ASN A 215 -22.84 8.18 -12.06
N SER A 216 -23.64 7.16 -12.40
CA SER A 216 -24.07 6.87 -13.77
C SER A 216 -24.99 7.94 -14.37
N VAL A 217 -25.74 8.67 -13.54
CA VAL A 217 -26.65 9.75 -14.01
C VAL A 217 -25.84 10.86 -14.67
N LYS A 218 -24.68 11.24 -14.12
CA LYS A 218 -23.79 12.24 -14.76
C LYS A 218 -23.05 11.69 -15.99
N ALA A 219 -22.81 10.39 -16.05
CA ALA A 219 -22.13 9.74 -17.18
C ALA A 219 -23.04 9.59 -18.41
N TYR A 220 -24.35 9.34 -18.22
CA TYR A 220 -25.31 9.21 -19.33
C TYR A 220 -25.61 10.55 -20.02
N TYR A 221 -25.61 11.67 -19.29
CA TYR A 221 -25.73 13.01 -19.87
C TYR A 221 -24.48 13.51 -20.62
N GLN A 222 -23.38 12.73 -20.62
CA GLN A 222 -22.11 13.10 -21.27
C GLN A 222 -21.59 12.02 -22.22
N SER A 223 -22.49 11.30 -22.91
CA SER A 223 -22.15 10.67 -24.20
C SER A 223 -21.94 11.77 -25.26
N PRO A 224 -21.02 11.60 -26.24
CA PRO A 224 -20.32 12.71 -26.89
C PRO A 224 -21.17 13.34 -27.98
N ASN A 225 -22.01 14.31 -27.61
CA ASN A 225 -22.35 15.37 -28.54
C ASN A 225 -21.12 16.27 -28.66
N ILE A 226 -20.49 16.21 -29.84
CA ILE A 226 -19.49 17.16 -30.31
C ILE A 226 -20.10 18.56 -30.20
N SER A 227 -19.82 19.18 -29.07
CA SER A 227 -20.11 20.56 -28.77
C SER A 227 -19.03 20.94 -27.79
N GLN A 228 -17.94 21.47 -28.35
CA GLN A 228 -16.88 22.11 -27.58
C GLN A 228 -17.53 23.16 -26.68
N ARG A 229 -17.76 22.83 -25.40
CA ARG A 229 -18.02 23.83 -24.38
C ARG A 229 -16.70 24.52 -24.11
N LYS A 230 -16.39 25.47 -24.99
CA LYS A 230 -15.30 26.42 -24.89
C LYS A 230 -15.49 27.15 -23.56
N GLN A 231 -14.77 26.72 -22.53
CA GLN A 231 -14.57 27.54 -21.35
C GLN A 231 -13.76 28.74 -21.83
N SER A 232 -14.44 29.83 -22.19
CA SER A 232 -13.80 31.04 -22.67
C SER A 232 -13.09 31.71 -21.49
N ARG A 233 -11.92 31.18 -21.11
CA ARG A 233 -10.89 32.04 -20.54
C ARG A 233 -10.63 33.10 -21.60
N SER A 234 -10.83 34.37 -21.22
CA SER A 234 -10.59 35.52 -22.08
C SER A 234 -9.29 35.31 -22.85
N LEU A 235 -9.32 35.40 -24.18
CA LEU A 235 -8.14 35.24 -25.04
C LEU A 235 -6.98 36.14 -24.57
N LYS A 236 -7.29 37.26 -23.89
CA LYS A 236 -6.30 38.15 -23.27
C LYS A 236 -5.45 37.43 -22.20
N VAL A 237 -6.01 36.50 -21.42
CA VAL A 237 -5.29 35.78 -20.35
C VAL A 237 -4.38 34.70 -20.93
N ILE A 238 -4.82 34.00 -21.99
CA ILE A 238 -4.02 32.96 -22.65
C ILE A 238 -2.85 33.60 -23.41
N VAL A 239 -3.09 34.71 -24.11
CA VAL A 239 -2.05 35.46 -24.82
C VAL A 239 -1.06 36.09 -23.83
N ALA A 240 -1.53 36.67 -22.72
CA ALA A 240 -0.63 37.23 -21.70
C ALA A 240 0.26 36.16 -21.03
N SER A 241 -0.31 34.99 -20.71
CA SER A 241 0.43 33.91 -20.04
C SER A 241 1.48 33.28 -20.96
N THR A 242 1.18 33.12 -22.25
CA THR A 242 2.14 32.56 -23.23
C THR A 242 3.30 33.51 -23.51
N ILE A 243 3.03 34.82 -23.62
CA ILE A 243 4.07 35.83 -23.79
C ILE A 243 4.98 35.89 -22.55
N ALA A 244 4.42 35.86 -21.34
CA ALA A 244 5.19 35.87 -20.10
C ALA A 244 6.10 34.63 -19.96
N ALA A 245 5.60 33.44 -20.32
CA ALA A 245 6.36 32.21 -20.26
C ALA A 245 7.53 32.21 -21.26
N LEU A 246 7.29 32.67 -22.50
CA LEU A 246 8.34 32.77 -23.52
C LEU A 246 9.43 33.80 -23.13
N MET A 247 9.03 34.95 -22.57
CA MET A 247 9.97 35.95 -22.06
C MET A 247 10.78 35.41 -20.87
N GLY A 248 10.16 34.65 -19.97
CA GLY A 248 10.87 34.02 -18.85
C GLY A 248 11.93 33.03 -19.31
N ILE A 249 11.58 32.14 -20.25
CA ILE A 249 12.50 31.13 -20.77
C ILE A 249 13.68 31.77 -21.50
N THR A 250 13.47 32.79 -22.32
CA THR A 250 14.56 33.48 -23.04
C THR A 250 15.49 34.23 -22.09
N LEU A 251 14.97 34.83 -21.03
CA LEU A 251 15.78 35.46 -19.98
C LEU A 251 16.57 34.43 -19.18
N SER A 252 15.99 33.28 -18.84
CA SER A 252 16.70 32.20 -18.14
C SER A 252 17.82 31.59 -18.99
N ILE A 253 17.58 31.37 -20.28
CA ILE A 253 18.62 30.83 -21.19
C ILE A 253 19.73 31.85 -21.41
N SER A 254 19.39 33.14 -21.59
CA SER A 254 20.40 34.18 -21.78
C SER A 254 21.25 34.41 -20.52
N THR A 255 20.64 34.44 -19.33
CA THR A 255 21.39 34.50 -18.06
C THR A 255 22.25 33.26 -17.86
N TRP A 256 21.73 32.06 -18.13
CA TRP A 256 22.51 30.82 -18.10
C TRP A 256 23.72 30.89 -19.03
N PHE A 257 23.52 31.33 -20.28
CA PHE A 257 24.58 31.45 -21.26
C PHE A 257 25.63 32.50 -20.86
N LEU A 258 25.23 33.65 -20.31
CA LEU A 258 26.15 34.66 -19.80
C LEU A 258 26.96 34.17 -18.60
N LEU A 259 26.34 33.42 -17.68
CA LEU A 259 27.03 32.79 -16.56
C LEU A 259 28.01 31.71 -17.05
N PHE A 260 27.62 30.89 -18.02
CA PHE A 260 28.49 29.88 -18.62
C PHE A 260 29.66 30.51 -19.38
N LYS A 261 29.42 31.59 -20.13
CA LYS A 261 30.45 32.35 -20.83
C LYS A 261 31.40 33.04 -19.84
N LYS A 262 30.88 33.60 -18.74
CA LYS A 262 31.70 34.19 -17.67
C LYS A 262 32.56 33.11 -16.98
N ARG A 263 32.05 31.88 -16.81
CA ARG A 263 32.82 30.76 -16.27
C ARG A 263 33.86 30.19 -17.23
N THR A 264 33.66 30.30 -18.54
CA THR A 264 34.63 29.84 -19.55
C THR A 264 35.69 30.88 -19.91
N LEU A 265 35.41 32.18 -19.73
CA LEU A 265 36.41 33.26 -19.87
C LEU A 265 37.15 33.62 -18.57
N SER A 266 36.61 33.23 -17.41
CA SER A 266 37.31 33.26 -16.12
C SER A 266 37.94 31.90 -15.80
N GLY A 267 38.52 31.26 -16.83
CA GLY A 267 39.36 30.08 -16.68
C GLY A 267 40.77 30.47 -16.25
N ASN A 268 40.90 30.99 -15.01
CA ASN A 268 42.15 30.85 -14.28
C ASN A 268 41.96 29.68 -13.33
N ALA A 269 42.78 28.65 -13.54
CA ALA A 269 42.92 27.47 -12.70
C ALA A 269 43.07 27.88 -11.23
N GLY A 270 42.26 27.30 -10.35
CA GLY A 270 42.45 27.49 -8.90
C GLY A 270 41.36 26.97 -7.97
N ASP A 271 40.08 26.99 -8.36
CA ASP A 271 39.02 27.03 -7.34
C ASP A 271 38.26 25.73 -7.03
N PHE A 272 38.72 24.56 -7.52
CA PHE A 272 38.09 23.27 -7.16
C PHE A 272 38.83 22.50 -6.04
N LEU A 273 40.00 22.98 -5.58
CA LEU A 273 40.81 22.27 -4.59
C LEU A 273 40.60 22.72 -3.13
N ASP A 274 39.77 23.73 -2.87
CA ASP A 274 39.62 24.29 -1.52
C ASP A 274 38.37 23.84 -0.74
N LEU A 275 37.59 22.89 -1.26
CA LEU A 275 36.43 22.35 -0.54
C LEU A 275 36.64 20.92 0.00
N ALA A 276 37.89 20.52 0.23
CA ALA A 276 38.28 19.15 0.55
C ALA A 276 38.49 18.77 2.04
N PRO A 277 38.54 19.66 3.06
CA PRO A 277 38.70 19.18 4.43
C PRO A 277 37.51 19.55 5.33
N ILE A 278 36.31 19.03 5.05
CA ILE A 278 35.19 19.08 6.01
C ILE A 278 34.41 17.75 6.01
N LEU A 279 35.08 16.64 6.34
CA LEU A 279 34.59 15.42 7.04
C LEU A 279 35.45 14.20 6.67
N PRO A 280 35.95 13.41 7.64
CA PRO A 280 36.52 12.10 7.35
C PRO A 280 35.38 11.12 7.02
N GLY A 281 35.36 10.57 5.79
CA GLY A 281 34.46 9.45 5.44
C GLY A 281 33.68 9.53 4.12
N ILE A 282 33.93 10.49 3.22
CA ILE A 282 33.32 10.49 1.88
C ILE A 282 34.04 9.52 0.94
N LEU A 283 33.26 8.66 0.29
CA LEU A 283 33.68 7.82 -0.83
C LEU A 283 34.24 8.71 -1.96
N THR A 284 35.56 8.72 -2.10
CA THR A 284 36.23 9.32 -3.25
C THR A 284 35.83 8.55 -4.51
N ARG A 285 35.22 9.25 -5.46
CA ARG A 285 34.79 8.65 -6.73
C ARG A 285 35.90 8.88 -7.75
N PHE A 286 36.72 7.87 -7.98
CA PHE A 286 37.77 7.91 -9.01
C PHE A 286 37.17 7.60 -10.38
N SER A 287 37.64 8.30 -11.41
CA SER A 287 37.30 7.94 -12.79
C SER A 287 38.06 6.69 -13.23
N TYR A 288 37.53 5.94 -14.20
CA TYR A 288 38.22 4.75 -14.73
C TYR A 288 39.64 5.08 -15.24
N ASN A 289 39.81 6.22 -15.93
CA ASN A 289 41.12 6.65 -16.43
C ASN A 289 42.10 6.96 -15.30
N GLU A 290 41.61 7.51 -14.20
CA GLU A 290 42.44 7.80 -13.03
C GLU A 290 42.91 6.49 -12.39
N ILE A 291 42.01 5.53 -12.16
CA ILE A 291 42.38 4.20 -11.67
C ILE A 291 43.36 3.52 -12.64
N LYS A 292 43.13 3.64 -13.94
CA LYS A 292 44.00 3.09 -14.99
C LYS A 292 45.41 3.66 -14.91
N ILE A 293 45.56 4.97 -14.67
CA ILE A 293 46.88 5.61 -14.53
C ILE A 293 47.58 5.13 -13.26
N ILE A 294 46.89 5.16 -12.11
CA ILE A 294 47.53 4.87 -10.81
C ILE A 294 47.84 3.36 -10.66
N THR A 295 47.10 2.50 -11.37
CA THR A 295 47.39 1.05 -11.43
C THR A 295 48.28 0.68 -12.62
N GLN A 296 48.78 1.66 -13.38
CA GLN A 296 49.60 1.49 -14.58
C GLN A 296 49.00 0.46 -15.56
N ASP A 297 47.76 0.71 -15.97
CA ASP A 297 46.93 -0.17 -16.79
C ASP A 297 46.73 -1.57 -16.15
N PHE A 298 46.54 -1.59 -14.83
CA PHE A 298 46.33 -2.80 -14.03
C PHE A 298 47.51 -3.80 -14.10
N SER A 299 48.74 -3.29 -14.18
CA SER A 299 49.95 -4.08 -14.45
C SER A 299 50.25 -5.14 -13.37
N ARG A 300 49.99 -4.82 -12.09
CA ARG A 300 50.36 -5.67 -10.96
C ARG A 300 49.16 -6.08 -10.10
N LYS A 301 48.76 -7.34 -10.25
CA LYS A 301 47.67 -7.99 -9.52
C LYS A 301 48.13 -8.50 -8.15
N LEU A 302 47.35 -8.19 -7.11
CA LEU A 302 47.58 -8.60 -5.73
C LEU A 302 46.83 -9.89 -5.36
N GLY A 303 45.70 -10.19 -6.04
CA GLY A 303 44.92 -11.41 -5.78
C GLY A 303 43.63 -11.49 -6.59
N GLU A 304 42.96 -12.64 -6.55
CA GLU A 304 41.68 -12.91 -7.20
C GLU A 304 40.80 -13.84 -6.36
N GLY A 305 39.50 -13.58 -6.33
CA GLY A 305 38.49 -14.45 -5.72
C GLY A 305 37.10 -14.22 -6.32
N GLY A 306 36.06 -14.77 -5.69
CA GLY A 306 34.67 -14.67 -6.17
C GLY A 306 34.11 -13.25 -6.27
N PHE A 307 34.79 -12.25 -5.71
CA PHE A 307 34.43 -10.84 -5.76
C PHE A 307 35.28 -10.02 -6.76
N GLY A 308 36.13 -10.68 -7.56
CA GLY A 308 36.95 -10.06 -8.61
C GLY A 308 38.45 -10.02 -8.30
N SER A 309 39.18 -9.27 -9.13
CA SER A 309 40.64 -9.10 -9.07
C SER A 309 41.03 -7.80 -8.37
N VAL A 310 42.09 -7.85 -7.55
CA VAL A 310 42.62 -6.70 -6.81
C VAL A 310 43.99 -6.32 -7.38
N TYR A 311 44.24 -5.03 -7.61
CA TYR A 311 45.49 -4.50 -8.17
C TYR A 311 46.13 -3.48 -7.24
N THR A 312 47.45 -3.36 -7.26
CA THR A 312 48.16 -2.34 -6.49
C THR A 312 48.11 -0.99 -7.19
N LYS A 313 48.08 0.08 -6.40
CA LYS A 313 48.47 1.40 -6.89
C LYS A 313 49.99 1.53 -6.86
N GLU A 314 50.57 2.20 -7.85
CA GLU A 314 51.98 2.56 -7.88
C GLU A 314 52.08 4.08 -7.77
N HIS A 315 52.94 4.56 -6.88
CA HIS A 315 53.10 6.00 -6.60
C HIS A 315 54.29 6.57 -7.36
#